data_AF-A0A2H1KEC3-F1
#
_entry.id   AF-A0A2H1KEC3-F1
#
_cell.length_a   1.000
_cell.length_b   1.000
_cell.length_c   1.000
_cell.angle_alpha   90.00
_cell.angle_beta   90.00
_cell.angle_gamma   90.00
#
_symmetry.space_group_name_H-M   'P 1'
#
loop_
_entity.id
_entity.type
_entity.pdbx_description
1 polymer ?
#
loop_
_entity_poly.entity_id
_entity_poly.type
_entity_poly.pdbx_seq_one_letter_code
_entity_poly.pdbx_strand_id
1 'polypeptide(L)'
;MAELPVPVWPRIDPSEAEAEFDVLLNGGVDEATDLVNLSVDSVRFYETGAFRVDSAKLGDLREKVIRLASHYGFPSAIVKDNKLEFDRELALVFAQEMPMLEVEASLAQVWNFLTLRVLPDVAIWRWPGNEPSAKAEVEGGRQRVHRLKLVRRNVFRQAWFRQDLLGVEACKVFEEDEFVQLTDRITLLGNSFLSQIIAQEAIRTKRRNGYNREVLRRGLRLVGQACGRIAVEALSRDVVSRMIADCFDRAFVEKSKTGSSGSNKNGPDCSGARPSIESSRQPPPSGNLSVVEEDYLRLAGDHRRMVMNTLGACDFKEARYLLERSSDVLRGNFRPHRSRQLSARLEMLIENWASLTMSQQSVAASALRISAYNTQTETTNRFKDLNVPERVINAAYMALGM
;
A
#
# COMPACT_ATOMS: atom_id res chain seq x y z
N MET A 1 -3.49 3.89 41.02
CA MET A 1 -4.57 4.58 40.29
C MET A 1 -5.37 3.49 39.60
N ALA A 2 -6.67 3.35 39.89
CA ALA A 2 -7.50 2.40 39.15
C ALA A 2 -7.50 2.82 37.69
N GLU A 3 -7.05 1.94 36.79
CA GLU A 3 -7.13 2.19 35.34
C GLU A 3 -8.60 2.41 34.99
N LEU A 4 -8.92 3.60 34.47
CA LEU A 4 -10.25 3.85 33.93
C LEU A 4 -10.50 2.85 32.80
N PRO A 5 -11.67 2.18 32.77
CA PRO A 5 -11.95 1.19 31.75
C PRO A 5 -11.90 1.84 30.36
N VAL A 6 -11.21 1.18 29.43
CA VAL A 6 -11.05 1.68 28.05
C VAL A 6 -12.43 1.72 27.38
N PRO A 7 -12.85 2.87 26.83
CA PRO A 7 -14.16 3.01 26.20
C PRO A 7 -14.20 2.26 24.87
N VAL A 8 -15.37 1.71 24.52
CA VAL A 8 -15.63 1.09 23.23
C VAL A 8 -16.42 2.02 22.32
N TRP A 9 -16.06 2.00 21.04
CA TRP A 9 -16.50 2.96 20.05
C TRP A 9 -17.62 2.41 19.17
N PRO A 10 -18.54 3.27 18.72
CA PRO A 10 -19.64 2.89 17.84
C PRO A 10 -19.11 2.38 16.48
N ARG A 11 -19.87 1.46 15.89
CA ARG A 11 -19.55 0.77 14.65
C ARG A 11 -20.72 0.87 13.70
N ILE A 12 -20.40 1.13 12.44
CA ILE A 12 -21.34 1.06 11.33
C ILE A 12 -21.27 -0.31 10.66
N ASP A 13 -22.41 -0.80 10.16
CA ASP A 13 -22.43 -2.04 9.39
C ASP A 13 -21.66 -1.85 8.05
N PRO A 14 -20.86 -2.82 7.58
CA PRO A 14 -20.13 -2.67 6.32
C PRO A 14 -21.02 -2.39 5.11
N SER A 15 -22.24 -2.95 5.06
CA SER A 15 -23.16 -2.73 3.94
C SER A 15 -23.75 -1.31 3.95
N GLU A 16 -24.09 -0.81 5.14
CA GLU A 16 -24.56 0.55 5.37
C GLU A 16 -23.46 1.57 5.07
N ALA A 17 -22.24 1.31 5.54
CA ALA A 17 -21.08 2.17 5.26
C ALA A 17 -20.79 2.29 3.76
N GLU A 18 -20.92 1.20 3.01
CA GLU A 18 -20.71 1.20 1.55
C GLU A 18 -21.67 2.18 0.85
N ALA A 19 -22.96 2.14 1.22
CA ALA A 19 -23.97 3.03 0.66
C ALA A 19 -23.75 4.49 1.06
N GLU A 20 -23.41 4.76 2.33
CA GLU A 20 -23.13 6.13 2.80
C GLU A 20 -21.84 6.71 2.17
N PHE A 21 -20.83 5.88 1.90
CA PHE A 21 -19.62 6.35 1.20
C PHE A 21 -19.91 6.83 -0.21
N ASP A 22 -20.81 6.19 -0.94
CA ASP A 22 -21.17 6.61 -2.29
C ASP A 22 -21.84 8.00 -2.27
N VAL A 23 -22.63 8.30 -1.25
CA VAL A 23 -23.19 9.65 -1.04
C VAL A 23 -22.07 10.65 -0.70
N LEU A 24 -21.24 10.33 0.30
CA LEU A 24 -20.17 11.22 0.78
C LEU A 24 -19.14 11.55 -0.30
N LEU A 25 -18.77 10.57 -1.13
CA LEU A 25 -17.75 10.74 -2.17
C LEU A 25 -18.23 11.65 -3.32
N ASN A 26 -19.53 11.77 -3.52
CA ASN A 26 -20.13 12.61 -4.55
C ASN A 26 -20.47 14.04 -4.05
N GLY A 27 -20.49 14.27 -2.74
CA GLY A 27 -20.78 15.58 -2.13
C GLY A 27 -19.56 16.50 -1.96
N GLY A 28 -19.82 17.76 -1.63
CA GLY A 28 -18.84 18.74 -1.15
C GLY A 28 -18.80 18.81 0.38
N VAL A 29 -18.17 19.86 0.93
CA VAL A 29 -18.04 20.05 2.38
C VAL A 29 -19.40 20.36 3.03
N ASP A 30 -20.26 21.13 2.35
CA ASP A 30 -21.57 21.49 2.85
C ASP A 30 -22.49 20.26 2.91
N GLU A 31 -22.58 19.49 1.83
CA GLU A 31 -23.35 18.24 1.82
C GLU A 31 -22.82 17.22 2.82
N ALA A 32 -21.50 17.17 3.01
CA ALA A 32 -20.89 16.32 4.03
C ALA A 32 -21.24 16.79 5.46
N THR A 33 -21.44 18.09 5.68
CA THR A 33 -21.87 18.63 6.98
C THR A 33 -23.29 18.18 7.33
N ASP A 34 -24.17 18.07 6.34
CA ASP A 34 -25.54 17.58 6.52
C ASP A 34 -25.61 16.08 6.86
N LEU A 35 -24.57 15.31 6.54
CA LEU A 35 -24.48 13.88 6.88
C LEU A 35 -24.09 13.60 8.34
N VAL A 36 -23.75 14.64 9.11
CA VAL A 36 -23.33 14.48 10.50
C VAL A 36 -24.44 13.88 11.34
N ASN A 37 -24.16 12.73 11.94
CA ASN A 37 -25.08 12.04 12.82
C ASN A 37 -24.34 11.50 14.05
N LEU A 38 -24.55 12.14 15.20
CA LEU A 38 -23.92 11.75 16.45
C LEU A 38 -24.76 10.75 17.25
N SER A 39 -25.94 10.34 16.74
CA SER A 39 -26.77 9.34 17.42
C SER A 39 -26.03 8.00 17.47
N VAL A 40 -26.05 7.41 18.66
CA VAL A 40 -25.58 6.04 18.90
C VAL A 40 -26.76 5.06 19.05
N ASP A 41 -27.95 5.47 18.62
CA ASP A 41 -29.13 4.59 18.64
C ASP A 41 -28.96 3.50 17.58
N SER A 42 -29.15 2.25 17.97
CA SER A 42 -29.05 1.08 17.09
C SER A 42 -27.67 0.84 16.46
N VAL A 43 -26.62 1.52 16.93
CA VAL A 43 -25.23 1.25 16.49
C VAL A 43 -24.64 0.06 17.25
N ARG A 44 -23.71 -0.65 16.61
CA ARG A 44 -23.03 -1.78 17.25
C ARG A 44 -21.82 -1.30 18.05
N PHE A 45 -21.54 -1.98 19.15
CA PHE A 45 -20.34 -1.80 19.96
C PHE A 45 -19.60 -3.13 20.11
N TYR A 46 -18.41 -3.12 20.70
CA TYR A 46 -17.81 -4.36 21.16
C TYR A 46 -18.68 -4.99 22.26
N GLU A 47 -18.95 -6.29 22.14
CA GLU A 47 -19.94 -6.98 23.00
C GLU A 47 -19.55 -6.98 24.48
N THR A 48 -18.26 -7.08 24.78
CA THR A 48 -17.72 -7.12 26.15
C THR A 48 -17.20 -5.76 26.63
N GLY A 49 -17.45 -4.69 25.87
CA GLY A 49 -17.03 -3.34 26.24
C GLY A 49 -17.73 -2.84 27.50
N ALA A 50 -16.95 -2.50 28.54
CA ALA A 50 -17.49 -2.06 29.82
C ALA A 50 -18.12 -0.65 29.77
N PHE A 51 -17.61 0.22 28.89
CA PHE A 51 -18.06 1.60 28.76
C PHE A 51 -18.24 1.94 27.28
N ARG A 52 -19.44 2.34 26.88
CA ARG A 52 -19.75 2.71 25.49
C ARG A 52 -19.67 4.22 25.33
N VAL A 53 -19.00 4.67 24.27
CA VAL A 53 -19.00 6.09 23.88
C VAL A 53 -20.42 6.52 23.52
N ASP A 54 -20.87 7.63 24.12
CA ASP A 54 -22.19 8.21 23.88
C ASP A 54 -22.13 9.40 22.90
N SER A 55 -23.30 9.91 22.52
CA SER A 55 -23.42 11.05 21.60
C SER A 55 -22.75 12.32 22.11
N ALA A 56 -22.71 12.53 23.44
CA ALA A 56 -22.06 13.69 24.03
C ALA A 56 -20.54 13.63 23.80
N LYS A 57 -19.92 12.47 24.06
CA LYS A 57 -18.49 12.28 23.83
C LYS A 57 -18.12 12.38 22.34
N LEU A 58 -18.99 11.91 21.43
CA LEU A 58 -18.81 12.12 19.98
C LEU A 58 -18.87 13.61 19.61
N GLY A 59 -19.79 14.36 20.21
CA GLY A 59 -19.90 15.81 20.06
C GLY A 59 -18.64 16.54 20.51
N ASP A 60 -18.12 16.20 21.69
CA ASP A 60 -16.88 16.78 22.22
C ASP A 60 -15.68 16.51 21.30
N LEU A 61 -15.55 15.27 20.81
CA LEU A 61 -14.51 14.90 19.84
C LEU A 61 -14.63 15.74 18.57
N ARG A 62 -15.84 15.79 17.99
CA ARG A 62 -16.11 16.56 16.77
C ARG A 62 -15.75 18.02 16.95
N GLU A 63 -16.18 18.64 18.05
CA GLU A 63 -15.92 20.04 18.33
C GLU A 63 -14.41 20.34 18.45
N LYS A 64 -13.64 19.45 19.09
CA LYS A 64 -12.17 19.56 19.16
C LYS A 64 -11.53 19.48 17.77
N VAL A 65 -11.97 18.54 16.93
CA VAL A 65 -11.44 18.37 15.58
C VAL A 65 -11.82 19.54 14.67
N ILE A 66 -13.06 20.04 14.74
CA ILE A 66 -13.50 21.21 13.97
C ILE A 66 -12.69 22.44 14.38
N ARG A 67 -12.54 22.68 15.69
CA ARG A 67 -11.70 23.78 16.19
C ARG A 67 -10.30 23.69 15.60
N LEU A 68 -9.68 22.51 15.66
CA LEU A 68 -8.37 22.28 15.05
C LEU A 68 -8.40 22.58 13.55
N ALA A 69 -9.33 22.00 12.80
CA ALA A 69 -9.45 22.19 11.35
C ALA A 69 -9.64 23.67 10.96
N SER A 70 -10.37 24.45 11.77
CA SER A 70 -10.57 25.88 11.53
C SER A 70 -9.27 26.69 11.63
N HIS A 71 -8.33 26.32 12.50
CA HIS A 71 -6.99 26.95 12.54
C HIS A 71 -6.22 26.75 11.22
N TYR A 72 -6.57 25.70 10.49
CA TYR A 72 -5.96 25.31 9.23
C TYR A 72 -6.78 25.69 7.98
N GLY A 73 -7.90 26.41 8.16
CA GLY A 73 -8.67 27.01 7.08
C GLY A 73 -10.08 26.44 6.87
N PHE A 74 -10.51 25.42 7.63
CA PHE A 74 -11.87 24.90 7.53
C PHE A 74 -12.93 25.98 7.82
N PRO A 75 -14.01 26.10 7.02
CA PRO A 75 -14.42 25.20 5.93
C PRO A 75 -13.86 25.55 4.53
N SER A 76 -13.09 26.64 4.40
CA SER A 76 -12.44 27.03 3.14
C SER A 76 -11.30 26.09 2.76
N ALA A 77 -10.83 26.15 1.50
CA ALA A 77 -9.77 25.26 1.03
C ALA A 77 -8.51 25.32 1.91
N ILE A 78 -8.04 24.17 2.38
CA ILE A 78 -6.78 24.07 3.14
C ILE A 78 -5.58 24.43 2.26
N VAL A 79 -4.71 25.30 2.78
CA VAL A 79 -3.44 25.62 2.10
C VAL A 79 -2.55 24.38 2.10
N LYS A 80 -1.90 24.09 0.96
CA LYS A 80 -1.12 22.86 0.77
C LYS A 80 -0.06 22.63 1.86
N ASP A 81 0.62 23.69 2.29
CA ASP A 81 1.70 23.62 3.29
C ASP A 81 1.19 23.31 4.71
N ASN A 82 -0.10 23.55 4.95
CA ASN A 82 -0.75 23.34 6.24
C ASN A 82 -1.29 21.91 6.44
N LYS A 83 -1.42 21.12 5.37
CA LYS A 83 -1.98 19.76 5.42
C LYS A 83 -1.22 18.83 6.36
N LEU A 84 0.11 18.90 6.33
CA LEU A 84 0.95 18.04 7.16
C LEU A 84 0.82 18.38 8.65
N GLU A 85 0.85 19.66 8.99
CA GLU A 85 0.79 20.09 10.39
C GLU A 85 -0.59 19.82 11.00
N PHE A 86 -1.65 20.03 10.22
CA PHE A 86 -3.00 19.59 10.59
C PHE A 86 -3.02 18.09 10.95
N ASP A 87 -2.48 17.21 10.09
CA ASP A 87 -2.53 15.77 10.38
C ASP A 87 -1.69 15.37 11.61
N ARG A 88 -0.64 16.15 11.94
CA ARG A 88 0.19 15.92 13.13
C ARG A 88 -0.56 16.27 14.39
N GLU A 89 -1.20 17.43 14.42
CA GLU A 89 -2.02 17.84 15.55
C GLU A 89 -3.27 16.97 15.70
N LEU A 90 -3.86 16.53 14.59
CA LEU A 90 -5.01 15.62 14.60
C LEU A 90 -4.65 14.29 15.27
N ALA A 91 -3.45 13.77 15.02
CA ALA A 91 -2.95 12.56 15.69
C ALA A 91 -2.86 12.73 17.21
N LEU A 92 -2.48 13.91 17.70
CA LEU A 92 -2.43 14.21 19.14
C LEU A 92 -3.83 14.31 19.74
N VAL A 93 -4.77 14.95 19.04
CA VAL A 93 -6.18 15.02 19.46
C VAL A 93 -6.76 13.61 19.57
N PHE A 94 -6.55 12.75 18.57
CA PHE A 94 -7.09 11.39 18.59
C PHE A 94 -6.46 10.50 19.68
N ALA A 95 -5.16 10.62 19.91
CA ALA A 95 -4.51 9.92 21.01
C ALA A 95 -5.10 10.28 22.38
N GLN A 96 -5.44 11.55 22.57
CA GLN A 96 -5.98 12.04 23.84
C GLN A 96 -7.48 11.76 23.98
N GLU A 97 -8.24 11.93 22.91
CA GLU A 97 -9.71 11.88 22.95
C GLU A 97 -10.30 10.51 22.66
N MET A 98 -9.53 9.64 22.00
CA MET A 98 -9.93 8.29 21.62
C MET A 98 -9.02 7.21 22.23
N PRO A 99 -8.96 7.06 23.57
CA PRO A 99 -8.29 5.92 24.15
C PRO A 99 -9.01 4.64 23.71
N MET A 100 -8.30 3.76 23.00
CA MET A 100 -8.82 2.51 22.46
C MET A 100 -7.79 1.40 22.63
N LEU A 101 -8.27 0.16 22.71
CA LEU A 101 -7.39 -1.00 22.56
C LEU A 101 -6.98 -1.15 21.08
N GLU A 102 -5.75 -1.63 20.82
CA GLU A 102 -5.25 -1.88 19.46
C GLU A 102 -6.21 -2.78 18.65
N VAL A 103 -6.84 -3.76 19.31
CA VAL A 103 -7.83 -4.66 18.68
C VAL A 103 -9.05 -3.90 18.18
N GLU A 104 -9.52 -2.91 18.93
CA GLU A 104 -10.67 -2.09 18.53
C GLU A 104 -10.29 -1.12 17.42
N ALA A 105 -9.14 -0.45 17.55
CA ALA A 105 -8.57 0.41 16.52
C ALA A 105 -8.24 -0.36 15.22
N SER A 106 -8.11 -1.69 15.26
CA SER A 106 -7.91 -2.50 14.05
C SER A 106 -9.17 -2.62 13.18
N LEU A 107 -10.36 -2.38 13.75
CA LEU A 107 -11.65 -2.61 13.12
C LEU A 107 -12.03 -1.47 12.18
N ALA A 108 -12.31 -1.82 10.92
CA ALA A 108 -12.76 -0.88 9.90
C ALA A 108 -14.01 -0.09 10.30
N GLN A 109 -14.93 -0.75 11.00
CA GLN A 109 -16.25 -0.22 11.28
C GLN A 109 -16.20 1.00 12.21
N VAL A 110 -15.21 1.10 13.10
CA VAL A 110 -15.02 2.26 13.98
C VAL A 110 -14.62 3.48 13.14
N TRP A 111 -13.67 3.29 12.22
CA TRP A 111 -13.17 4.38 11.37
C TRP A 111 -14.18 4.81 10.33
N ASN A 112 -14.91 3.86 9.74
CA ASN A 112 -16.00 4.16 8.82
C ASN A 112 -17.09 4.96 9.52
N PHE A 113 -17.48 4.59 10.75
CA PHE A 113 -18.44 5.36 11.54
C PHE A 113 -17.95 6.79 11.77
N LEU A 114 -16.69 6.95 12.19
CA LEU A 114 -16.09 8.26 12.42
C LEU A 114 -16.06 9.10 11.14
N THR A 115 -15.67 8.51 10.01
CA THR A 115 -15.61 9.20 8.71
C THR A 115 -16.98 9.56 8.16
N LEU A 116 -17.97 8.69 8.27
CA LEU A 116 -19.28 8.91 7.64
C LEU A 116 -20.22 9.76 8.48
N ARG A 117 -20.14 9.66 9.81
CA ARG A 117 -21.15 10.23 10.71
C ARG A 117 -20.63 11.29 11.66
N VAL A 118 -19.37 11.22 12.08
CA VAL A 118 -18.82 12.15 13.08
C VAL A 118 -18.01 13.27 12.45
N LEU A 119 -17.20 12.97 11.43
CA LEU A 119 -16.28 13.91 10.76
C LEU A 119 -16.35 13.85 9.21
N PRO A 120 -17.53 13.71 8.58
CA PRO A 120 -17.65 13.62 7.13
C PRO A 120 -17.14 14.87 6.40
N ASP A 121 -17.53 16.04 6.88
CA ASP A 121 -17.10 17.35 6.39
C ASP A 121 -15.59 17.56 6.48
N VAL A 122 -14.97 17.24 7.62
CA VAL A 122 -13.52 17.34 7.80
C VAL A 122 -12.78 16.37 6.87
N ALA A 123 -13.33 15.17 6.67
CA ALA A 123 -12.76 14.19 5.75
C ALA A 123 -12.77 14.69 4.29
N ILE A 124 -13.91 15.26 3.83
CA ILE A 124 -14.02 15.86 2.49
C ILE A 124 -13.11 17.08 2.35
N TRP A 125 -13.12 17.96 3.34
CA TRP A 125 -12.29 19.17 3.34
C TRP A 125 -10.79 18.84 3.23
N ARG A 126 -10.32 17.83 3.96
CA ARG A 126 -8.91 17.40 3.94
C ARG A 126 -8.51 16.72 2.63
N TRP A 127 -9.46 16.06 1.96
CA TRP A 127 -9.26 15.31 0.71
C TRP A 127 -10.30 15.73 -0.36
N PRO A 128 -10.19 16.95 -0.89
CA PRO A 128 -11.14 17.45 -1.89
C PRO A 128 -11.02 16.63 -3.19
N GLY A 129 -12.17 16.30 -3.79
CA GLY A 129 -12.24 15.52 -5.04
C GLY A 129 -12.39 16.33 -6.32
N ASN A 130 -12.68 17.63 -6.23
CA ASN A 130 -13.20 18.43 -7.35
C ASN A 130 -12.28 19.62 -7.69
N GLU A 131 -10.97 19.40 -7.88
CA GLU A 131 -10.14 20.45 -8.47
C GLU A 131 -10.29 20.48 -10.01
N PRO A 132 -10.31 21.65 -10.67
CA PRO A 132 -10.82 21.84 -12.05
C PRO A 132 -9.97 21.23 -13.18
N SER A 133 -8.99 20.37 -12.87
CA SER A 133 -8.14 19.75 -13.88
C SER A 133 -8.42 18.26 -13.97
N ALA A 134 -8.69 17.78 -15.19
CA ALA A 134 -9.00 16.37 -15.46
C ALA A 134 -7.94 15.36 -14.97
N LYS A 135 -6.71 15.81 -14.70
CA LYS A 135 -5.65 14.99 -14.07
C LYS A 135 -5.74 14.99 -12.54
N ALA A 136 -6.09 16.11 -11.92
CA ALA A 136 -6.29 16.22 -10.48
C ALA A 136 -7.62 15.58 -10.04
N GLU A 137 -8.66 15.57 -10.88
CA GLU A 137 -9.89 14.81 -10.59
C GLU A 137 -9.64 13.31 -10.55
N VAL A 138 -8.86 12.77 -11.51
CA VAL A 138 -8.57 11.32 -11.56
C VAL A 138 -7.64 10.89 -10.43
N GLU A 139 -6.58 11.65 -10.15
CA GLU A 139 -5.62 11.32 -9.08
C GLU A 139 -6.15 11.70 -7.69
N GLY A 140 -6.77 12.87 -7.55
CA GLY A 140 -7.42 13.36 -6.33
C GLY A 140 -8.65 12.55 -5.96
N GLY A 141 -9.47 12.14 -6.93
CA GLY A 141 -10.59 11.21 -6.72
C GLY A 141 -10.12 9.85 -6.22
N ARG A 142 -9.03 9.29 -6.78
CA ARG A 142 -8.42 8.06 -6.25
C ARG A 142 -7.89 8.25 -4.83
N GLN A 143 -7.19 9.35 -4.55
CA GLN A 143 -6.68 9.64 -3.21
C GLN A 143 -7.82 9.80 -2.20
N ARG A 144 -8.89 10.52 -2.55
CA ARG A 144 -10.11 10.68 -1.73
C ARG A 144 -10.72 9.31 -1.40
N VAL A 145 -10.95 8.45 -2.39
CA VAL A 145 -11.46 7.09 -2.17
C VAL A 145 -10.51 6.29 -1.25
N HIS A 146 -9.20 6.32 -1.50
CA HIS A 146 -8.22 5.61 -0.69
C HIS A 146 -8.12 6.14 0.75
N ARG A 147 -8.33 7.43 0.97
CA ARG A 147 -8.17 8.06 2.29
C ARG A 147 -9.44 8.06 3.11
N LEU A 148 -10.59 7.87 2.50
CA LEU A 148 -11.88 7.80 3.20
C LEU A 148 -12.35 6.35 3.36
N LYS A 149 -12.38 5.58 2.27
CA LYS A 149 -13.00 4.25 2.21
C LYS A 149 -12.04 3.10 2.47
N LEU A 150 -10.77 3.24 2.07
CA LEU A 150 -9.81 2.13 2.23
C LEU A 150 -9.34 2.03 3.68
N VAL A 151 -9.93 1.10 4.43
CA VAL A 151 -9.71 0.85 5.86
C VAL A 151 -8.28 1.13 6.33
N ARG A 152 -7.27 0.48 5.74
CA ARG A 152 -5.87 0.64 6.18
C ARG A 152 -5.32 2.06 6.02
N ARG A 153 -5.77 2.76 4.98
CA ARG A 153 -5.34 4.12 4.61
C ARG A 153 -6.35 5.20 4.98
N ASN A 154 -7.41 4.83 5.73
CA ASN A 154 -8.36 5.79 6.24
C ASN A 154 -7.60 6.87 7.04
N VAL A 155 -7.88 8.14 6.73
CA VAL A 155 -7.14 9.30 7.25
C VAL A 155 -7.16 9.35 8.77
N PHE A 156 -8.32 9.06 9.37
CA PHE A 156 -8.50 9.12 10.80
C PHE A 156 -7.86 7.94 11.51
N ARG A 157 -7.98 6.75 10.93
CA ARG A 157 -7.24 5.56 11.38
C ARG A 157 -5.75 5.84 11.40
N GLN A 158 -5.21 6.37 10.30
CA GLN A 158 -3.80 6.70 10.22
C GLN A 158 -3.39 7.72 11.28
N ALA A 159 -4.18 8.77 11.49
CA ALA A 159 -3.92 9.76 12.54
C ALA A 159 -3.86 9.14 13.93
N TRP A 160 -4.75 8.22 14.28
CA TRP A 160 -4.70 7.54 15.58
C TRP A 160 -3.47 6.64 15.73
N PHE A 161 -3.23 5.75 14.74
CA PHE A 161 -2.06 4.86 14.78
C PHE A 161 -0.72 5.62 14.68
N ARG A 162 -0.70 6.90 14.25
CA ARG A 162 0.51 7.74 14.29
C ARG A 162 1.09 7.80 15.68
N GLN A 163 0.27 8.20 16.63
CA GLN A 163 0.71 8.42 17.99
C GLN A 163 0.84 7.10 18.74
N ASP A 164 -0.14 6.21 18.61
CA ASP A 164 -0.19 4.97 19.39
C ASP A 164 1.01 4.05 19.07
N LEU A 165 1.32 3.92 17.77
CA LEU A 165 2.32 2.98 17.29
C LEU A 165 3.75 3.52 17.33
N LEU A 166 3.94 4.80 17.02
CA LEU A 166 5.28 5.40 16.83
C LEU A 166 5.65 6.41 17.92
N GLY A 167 4.67 6.88 18.70
CA GLY A 167 4.85 7.92 19.72
C GLY A 167 4.86 9.35 19.18
N VAL A 168 4.71 10.31 20.11
CA VAL A 168 4.58 11.75 19.84
C VAL A 168 5.75 12.32 19.02
N GLU A 169 6.98 11.87 19.30
CA GLU A 169 8.17 12.36 18.60
C GLU A 169 8.19 11.96 17.12
N ALA A 170 7.67 10.76 16.79
CA ALA A 170 7.56 10.33 15.41
C ALA A 170 6.55 11.18 14.62
N CYS A 171 5.45 11.60 15.26
CA CYS A 171 4.47 12.51 14.66
C CYS A 171 5.12 13.84 14.23
N LYS A 172 6.01 14.40 15.07
CA LYS A 172 6.69 15.67 14.78
C LYS A 172 7.77 15.54 13.72
N VAL A 173 8.50 14.42 13.69
CA VAL A 173 9.70 14.27 12.85
C VAL A 173 9.37 13.79 11.43
N PHE A 174 8.39 12.91 11.26
CA PHE A 174 8.09 12.33 9.95
C PHE A 174 7.13 13.20 9.13
N GLU A 175 7.32 13.17 7.81
CA GLU A 175 6.37 13.65 6.80
C GLU A 175 5.31 12.57 6.52
N GLU A 176 4.20 12.95 5.84
CA GLU A 176 3.09 12.04 5.52
C GLU A 176 3.57 10.78 4.77
N ASP A 177 4.39 10.94 3.75
CA ASP A 177 4.92 9.82 2.95
C ASP A 177 5.82 8.88 3.76
N GLU A 178 6.62 9.41 4.68
CA GLU A 178 7.48 8.61 5.55
C GLU A 178 6.65 7.83 6.55
N PHE A 179 5.63 8.49 7.11
CA PHE A 179 4.70 7.87 8.02
C PHE A 179 3.92 6.74 7.35
N VAL A 180 3.39 6.95 6.14
CA VAL A 180 2.69 5.89 5.39
C VAL A 180 3.64 4.74 5.11
N GLN A 181 4.89 5.00 4.75
CA GLN A 181 5.88 3.94 4.54
C GLN A 181 6.21 3.16 5.80
N LEU A 182 6.26 3.83 6.95
CA LEU A 182 6.40 3.18 8.25
C LEU A 182 5.15 2.37 8.54
N THR A 183 3.95 2.95 8.53
CA THR A 183 2.73 2.26 8.97
C THR A 183 2.17 1.21 8.03
N ASP A 184 2.24 1.39 6.71
CA ASP A 184 1.86 0.34 5.75
C ASP A 184 2.81 -0.88 5.80
N ARG A 185 4.04 -0.70 6.32
CA ARG A 185 5.04 -1.78 6.47
C ARG A 185 5.10 -2.34 7.87
N ILE A 186 4.87 -1.51 8.88
CA ILE A 186 4.84 -1.89 10.28
C ILE A 186 3.53 -2.61 10.61
N THR A 187 2.43 -2.36 9.89
CA THR A 187 1.25 -3.24 9.97
C THR A 187 1.51 -4.68 9.51
N LEU A 188 2.70 -5.00 9.00
CA LEU A 188 3.17 -6.39 8.79
C LEU A 188 3.73 -7.03 10.06
N LEU A 189 3.92 -6.24 11.12
CA LEU A 189 4.51 -6.59 12.40
C LEU A 189 3.56 -6.03 13.47
N GLY A 190 2.50 -6.77 13.81
CA GLY A 190 1.48 -6.39 14.80
C GLY A 190 2.02 -6.31 16.24
N ASN A 191 3.10 -5.54 16.43
CA ASN A 191 3.91 -5.46 17.62
C ASN A 191 4.33 -4.00 17.80
N SER A 192 3.64 -3.29 18.69
CA SER A 192 3.91 -1.88 19.01
C SER A 192 5.33 -1.67 19.56
N PHE A 193 5.86 -2.62 20.32
CA PHE A 193 7.25 -2.59 20.78
C PHE A 193 8.27 -2.51 19.63
N LEU A 194 8.13 -3.34 18.61
CA LEU A 194 9.02 -3.34 17.44
C LEU A 194 8.86 -2.05 16.64
N SER A 195 7.62 -1.60 16.48
CA SER A 195 7.27 -0.37 15.77
C SER A 195 7.93 0.85 16.37
N GLN A 196 7.92 0.96 17.69
CA GLN A 196 8.57 2.04 18.43
C GLN A 196 10.08 2.03 18.26
N ILE A 197 10.74 0.85 18.30
CA ILE A 197 12.19 0.76 18.11
C ILE A 197 12.58 1.14 16.68
N ILE A 198 11.83 0.69 15.67
CA ILE A 198 12.03 1.08 14.28
C ILE A 198 11.88 2.60 14.12
N ALA A 199 10.82 3.19 14.71
CA ALA A 199 10.59 4.62 14.65
C ALA A 199 11.73 5.41 15.28
N GLN A 200 12.20 5.01 16.47
CA GLN A 200 13.32 5.63 17.15
C GLN A 200 14.60 5.58 16.32
N GLU A 201 14.90 4.43 15.70
CA GLU A 201 16.10 4.29 14.88
C GLU A 201 16.01 5.07 13.56
N ALA A 202 14.82 5.12 12.95
CA ALA A 202 14.57 5.97 11.79
C ALA A 202 14.74 7.46 12.12
N ILE A 203 14.28 7.92 13.29
CA ILE A 203 14.49 9.30 13.78
C ILE A 203 15.99 9.56 13.98
N ARG A 204 16.73 8.65 14.65
CA ARG A 204 18.18 8.78 14.85
C ARG A 204 18.92 8.87 13.53
N THR A 205 18.60 7.99 12.58
CA THR A 205 19.19 7.98 11.24
C THR A 205 18.90 9.28 10.50
N LYS A 206 17.66 9.78 10.55
CA LYS A 206 17.27 11.05 9.93
C LYS A 206 18.01 12.24 10.53
N ARG A 207 18.18 12.28 11.85
CA ARG A 207 18.95 13.34 12.56
C ARG A 207 20.44 13.29 12.23
N ARG A 208 21.03 12.09 12.12
CA ARG A 208 22.47 11.92 11.86
C ARG A 208 22.86 12.24 10.42
N ASN A 209 22.06 11.80 9.45
CA ASN A 209 22.44 11.76 8.04
C ASN A 209 21.58 12.66 7.14
N GLY A 210 20.63 13.39 7.71
CA GLY A 210 19.61 14.14 6.98
C GLY A 210 18.51 13.23 6.41
N TYR A 211 17.52 13.86 5.77
CA TYR A 211 16.39 13.13 5.17
C TYR A 211 16.84 12.27 3.98
N ASN A 212 16.51 10.98 4.04
CA ASN A 212 16.87 10.03 2.99
C ASN A 212 15.85 8.90 2.87
N ARG A 213 14.83 9.12 2.04
CA ARG A 213 13.73 8.19 1.78
C ARG A 213 14.21 6.79 1.35
N GLU A 214 15.29 6.71 0.59
CA GLU A 214 15.82 5.42 0.11
C GLU A 214 16.46 4.62 1.26
N VAL A 215 17.15 5.29 2.18
CA VAL A 215 17.70 4.62 3.38
C VAL A 215 16.59 4.13 4.28
N LEU A 216 15.52 4.93 4.48
CA LEU A 216 14.35 4.49 5.23
C LEU A 216 13.72 3.22 4.61
N ARG A 217 13.44 3.25 3.30
CA ARG A 217 12.85 2.10 2.58
C ARG A 217 13.71 0.85 2.67
N ARG A 218 15.01 1.00 2.47
CA ARG A 218 15.96 -0.11 2.47
C ARG A 218 16.19 -0.65 3.87
N GLY A 219 16.26 0.21 4.88
CA GLY A 219 16.29 -0.17 6.30
C GLY A 219 15.06 -0.99 6.67
N LEU A 220 13.86 -0.51 6.36
CA LEU A 220 12.61 -1.24 6.61
C LEU A 220 12.55 -2.59 5.88
N ARG A 221 13.05 -2.67 4.65
CA ARG A 221 13.17 -3.94 3.93
C ARG A 221 14.10 -4.92 4.65
N LEU A 222 15.27 -4.47 5.11
CA LEU A 222 16.23 -5.30 5.84
C LEU A 222 15.66 -5.76 7.18
N VAL A 223 14.94 -4.87 7.89
CA VAL A 223 14.22 -5.23 9.11
C VAL A 223 13.19 -6.31 8.84
N GLY A 224 12.36 -6.18 7.80
CA GLY A 224 11.39 -7.23 7.43
C GLY A 224 12.06 -8.56 7.10
N GLN A 225 13.23 -8.54 6.44
CA GLN A 225 14.02 -9.76 6.18
C GLN A 225 14.64 -10.37 7.44
N ALA A 226 14.99 -9.56 8.43
CA ALA A 226 15.49 -10.04 9.71
C ALA A 226 14.36 -10.67 10.53
N CYS A 227 13.20 -10.01 10.62
CA CYS A 227 12.02 -10.51 11.33
C CYS A 227 11.48 -11.81 10.72
N GLY A 228 11.61 -12.01 9.40
CA GLY A 228 11.24 -13.29 8.77
C GLY A 228 12.11 -14.49 9.16
N ARG A 229 13.22 -14.27 9.88
CA ARG A 229 14.16 -15.33 10.31
C ARG A 229 14.34 -15.42 11.83
N ILE A 230 13.89 -14.39 12.55
CA ILE A 230 14.17 -14.20 13.97
C ILE A 230 12.84 -13.94 14.66
N ALA A 231 12.54 -14.74 15.68
CA ALA A 231 11.44 -14.48 16.60
C ALA A 231 11.81 -13.27 17.50
N VAL A 232 11.54 -12.07 17.00
CA VAL A 232 11.85 -10.79 17.66
C VAL A 232 11.15 -10.64 19.00
N GLU A 233 10.01 -11.31 19.18
CA GLU A 233 9.22 -11.37 20.40
C GLU A 233 9.97 -12.09 21.54
N ALA A 234 10.90 -12.99 21.20
CA ALA A 234 11.71 -13.73 22.17
C ALA A 234 13.00 -12.99 22.57
N LEU A 235 13.28 -11.83 21.96
CA LEU A 235 14.51 -11.08 22.17
C LEU A 235 14.32 -9.91 23.13
N SER A 236 15.39 -9.54 23.84
CA SER A 236 15.38 -8.32 24.67
C SER A 236 15.40 -7.05 23.81
N ARG A 237 14.90 -5.95 24.37
CA ARG A 237 14.90 -4.62 23.74
C ARG A 237 16.26 -4.21 23.19
N ASP A 238 17.33 -4.47 23.92
CA ASP A 238 18.69 -4.09 23.52
C ASP A 238 19.20 -4.89 22.32
N VAL A 239 18.81 -6.16 22.22
CA VAL A 239 19.17 -7.00 21.07
C VAL A 239 18.39 -6.54 19.83
N VAL A 240 17.08 -6.32 19.97
CA VAL A 240 16.23 -5.84 18.87
C VAL A 240 16.68 -4.45 18.40
N SER A 241 17.00 -3.53 19.31
CA SER A 241 17.50 -2.20 18.96
C SER A 241 18.82 -2.26 18.19
N ARG A 242 19.76 -3.13 18.58
CA ARG A 242 21.02 -3.31 17.84
C ARG A 242 20.80 -3.93 16.47
N MET A 243 19.91 -4.91 16.36
CA MET A 243 19.56 -5.54 15.09
C MET A 243 18.97 -4.52 14.11
N ILE A 244 18.08 -3.64 14.58
CA ILE A 244 17.47 -2.60 13.75
C ILE A 244 18.52 -1.55 13.36
N ALA A 245 19.37 -1.11 14.29
CA ALA A 245 20.47 -0.20 13.97
C ALA A 245 21.38 -0.77 12.87
N ASP A 246 21.79 -2.05 12.97
CA ASP A 246 22.57 -2.73 11.91
C ASP A 246 21.85 -2.71 10.55
N CYS A 247 20.53 -2.92 10.52
CA CYS A 247 19.76 -2.85 9.28
C CYS A 247 19.80 -1.45 8.65
N PHE A 248 19.70 -0.39 9.45
CA PHE A 248 19.76 0.99 8.95
C PHE A 248 21.18 1.41 8.55
N ASP A 249 22.20 0.99 9.29
CA ASP A 249 23.61 1.22 8.94
C ASP A 249 23.97 0.53 7.62
N ARG A 250 23.55 -0.72 7.44
CA ARG A 250 23.72 -1.46 6.16
C ARG A 250 22.98 -0.78 5.02
N ALA A 251 21.76 -0.31 5.24
CA ALA A 251 21.01 0.44 4.24
C ALA A 251 21.76 1.71 3.79
N PHE A 252 22.41 2.40 4.73
CA PHE A 252 23.22 3.58 4.45
C PHE A 252 24.48 3.24 3.65
N VAL A 253 25.24 2.22 4.06
CA VAL A 253 26.46 1.75 3.36
C VAL A 253 26.16 1.25 1.95
N GLU A 254 25.06 0.53 1.77
CA GLU A 254 24.67 0.05 0.44
C GLU A 254 24.29 1.20 -0.49
N LYS A 255 23.69 2.28 0.03
CA LYS A 255 23.40 3.48 -0.76
C LYS A 255 24.68 4.19 -1.20
N SER A 256 25.65 4.39 -0.30
CA SER A 256 26.91 5.09 -0.62
C SER A 256 27.69 4.35 -1.71
N LYS A 257 27.69 3.01 -1.71
CA LYS A 257 28.28 2.19 -2.77
C LYS A 257 27.60 2.39 -4.13
N THR A 258 26.27 2.46 -4.17
CA THR A 258 25.54 2.72 -5.42
C THR A 258 25.69 4.15 -5.95
N GLY A 259 25.99 5.13 -5.09
CA GLY A 259 26.28 6.50 -5.50
C GLY A 259 27.67 6.69 -6.12
N SER A 260 28.65 5.88 -5.71
CA SER A 260 30.04 6.00 -6.18
C SER A 260 30.30 5.37 -7.57
N SER A 261 29.34 4.65 -8.15
CA SER A 261 29.44 4.10 -9.51
C SER A 261 28.83 5.03 -10.60
N GLY A 262 28.39 6.24 -10.23
CA GLY A 262 27.70 7.17 -11.15
C GLY A 262 28.58 8.20 -11.87
N SER A 263 29.89 8.27 -11.59
CA SER A 263 30.78 9.29 -12.16
C SER A 263 32.08 8.70 -12.68
N ASN A 264 32.03 8.04 -13.83
CA ASN A 264 33.18 8.01 -14.73
C ASN A 264 32.71 7.80 -16.18
N LYS A 265 32.17 8.87 -16.78
CA LYS A 265 32.22 9.03 -18.24
C LYS A 265 33.60 9.58 -18.53
N ASN A 266 34.55 8.69 -18.84
CA ASN A 266 35.71 8.90 -19.71
C ASN A 266 36.71 7.74 -19.48
N GLY A 267 36.85 6.90 -20.49
CA GLY A 267 37.87 5.87 -20.61
C GLY A 267 37.94 5.41 -22.07
N PRO A 268 39.13 5.27 -22.66
CA PRO A 268 39.35 5.40 -24.10
C PRO A 268 39.04 4.13 -24.88
N ASP A 269 38.84 4.30 -26.19
CA ASP A 269 38.84 3.25 -27.20
C ASP A 269 40.08 2.36 -27.05
N CYS A 270 39.84 1.05 -26.90
CA CYS A 270 40.84 0.03 -27.10
C CYS A 270 40.17 -1.19 -27.75
N SER A 271 40.30 -1.25 -29.07
CA SER A 271 40.20 -2.45 -29.88
C SER A 271 41.18 -3.52 -29.38
N GLY A 272 40.68 -4.71 -29.07
CA GLY A 272 41.54 -5.84 -28.70
C GLY A 272 40.73 -7.10 -28.43
N ALA A 273 40.95 -8.13 -29.25
CA ALA A 273 40.25 -9.39 -29.28
C ALA A 273 40.20 -10.13 -27.92
N ARG A 274 39.06 -10.77 -27.61
CA ARG A 274 38.93 -11.70 -26.47
C ARG A 274 39.21 -13.14 -26.94
N PRO A 275 40.12 -13.89 -26.27
CA PRO A 275 40.11 -15.33 -26.27
C PRO A 275 39.12 -15.87 -25.22
N SER A 276 38.68 -17.09 -25.47
CA SER A 276 37.70 -17.88 -24.74
C SER A 276 38.30 -18.71 -23.59
N ILE A 277 37.40 -19.20 -22.73
CA ILE A 277 37.45 -20.39 -21.84
C ILE A 277 37.43 -20.14 -20.30
N GLU A 278 36.22 -20.39 -19.76
CA GLU A 278 35.79 -21.09 -18.53
C GLU A 278 36.28 -20.73 -17.11
N SER A 279 35.30 -20.38 -16.26
CA SER A 279 35.19 -20.90 -14.89
C SER A 279 33.71 -20.94 -14.44
N SER A 280 33.15 -22.15 -14.50
CA SER A 280 32.23 -22.77 -13.55
C SER A 280 31.54 -21.89 -12.47
N ARG A 281 30.29 -21.49 -12.74
CA ARG A 281 29.23 -21.43 -11.72
C ARG A 281 27.97 -22.07 -12.29
N GLN A 282 27.67 -23.29 -11.84
CA GLN A 282 26.42 -23.94 -12.21
C GLN A 282 25.22 -23.14 -11.70
N PRO A 283 24.22 -22.84 -12.55
CA PRO A 283 22.91 -22.37 -12.11
C PRO A 283 22.11 -23.52 -11.47
N PRO A 284 21.12 -23.23 -10.60
CA PRO A 284 20.25 -24.25 -10.01
C PRO A 284 19.47 -25.01 -11.10
N PRO A 285 19.04 -26.26 -10.81
CA PRO A 285 18.67 -27.23 -11.85
C PRO A 285 17.46 -26.78 -12.66
N SER A 286 17.66 -26.69 -13.97
CA SER A 286 16.64 -26.61 -15.00
C SER A 286 15.80 -27.89 -14.97
N GLY A 287 14.54 -27.79 -14.54
CA GLY A 287 13.52 -28.72 -15.03
C GLY A 287 13.37 -28.51 -16.53
N ASN A 288 13.28 -29.60 -17.30
CA ASN A 288 13.16 -29.56 -18.76
C ASN A 288 11.95 -28.69 -19.17
N LEU A 289 12.21 -27.46 -19.62
CA LEU A 289 11.17 -26.61 -20.19
C LEU A 289 10.74 -27.20 -21.54
N SER A 290 9.45 -27.11 -21.85
CA SER A 290 8.96 -27.48 -23.18
C SER A 290 9.36 -26.43 -24.23
N VAL A 291 9.36 -26.83 -25.51
CA VAL A 291 9.64 -25.94 -26.65
C VAL A 291 8.76 -24.68 -26.61
N VAL A 292 7.48 -24.83 -26.25
CA VAL A 292 6.51 -23.72 -26.17
C VAL A 292 6.87 -22.74 -25.05
N GLU A 293 7.34 -23.24 -23.89
CA GLU A 293 7.77 -22.38 -22.79
C GLU A 293 9.07 -21.64 -23.13
N GLU A 294 10.00 -22.31 -23.82
CA GLU A 294 11.23 -21.68 -24.32
C GLU A 294 10.94 -20.57 -25.33
N ASP A 295 10.00 -20.80 -26.26
CA ASP A 295 9.57 -19.80 -27.24
C ASP A 295 8.87 -18.62 -26.57
N TYR A 296 8.01 -18.88 -25.60
CA TYR A 296 7.38 -17.83 -24.80
C TYR A 296 8.41 -16.96 -24.06
N LEU A 297 9.41 -17.59 -23.46
CA LEU A 297 10.51 -16.90 -22.78
C LEU A 297 11.39 -16.10 -23.74
N ARG A 298 11.57 -16.57 -24.98
CA ARG A 298 12.29 -15.86 -26.04
C ARG A 298 11.51 -14.63 -26.51
N LEU A 299 10.22 -14.78 -26.76
CA LEU A 299 9.32 -13.72 -27.23
C LEU A 299 9.08 -12.63 -26.16
N ALA A 300 9.10 -13.00 -24.88
CA ALA A 300 8.98 -12.06 -23.76
C ALA A 300 10.17 -11.09 -23.62
N GLY A 301 11.33 -11.39 -24.24
CA GLY A 301 12.51 -10.52 -24.24
C GLY A 301 12.99 -10.14 -22.84
N ASP A 302 13.01 -8.84 -22.54
CA ASP A 302 13.47 -8.29 -21.25
C ASP A 302 12.65 -8.78 -20.04
N HIS A 303 11.45 -9.32 -20.28
CA HIS A 303 10.57 -9.86 -19.24
C HIS A 303 10.75 -11.36 -18.99
N ARG A 304 11.74 -12.01 -19.63
CA ARG A 304 12.03 -13.45 -19.48
C ARG A 304 12.06 -13.91 -18.02
N ARG A 305 12.72 -13.15 -17.14
CA ARG A 305 12.83 -13.51 -15.71
C ARG A 305 11.49 -13.44 -14.97
N MET A 306 10.61 -12.53 -15.36
CA MET A 306 9.26 -12.46 -14.79
C MET A 306 8.47 -13.69 -15.22
N VAL A 307 8.47 -13.96 -16.53
CA VAL A 307 7.77 -15.11 -17.12
C VAL A 307 8.24 -16.43 -16.50
N MET A 308 9.55 -16.62 -16.32
CA MET A 308 10.10 -17.80 -15.65
C MET A 308 9.52 -18.04 -14.26
N ASN A 309 9.22 -16.98 -13.51
CA ASN A 309 8.71 -17.08 -12.15
C ASN A 309 7.20 -17.34 -12.08
N THR A 310 6.49 -17.18 -13.19
CA THR A 310 5.02 -17.32 -13.27
C THR A 310 4.58 -18.54 -14.06
N LEU A 311 5.50 -19.19 -14.77
CA LEU A 311 5.31 -20.52 -15.34
C LEU A 311 5.05 -21.55 -14.22
N GLY A 312 4.16 -22.48 -14.49
CA GLY A 312 3.78 -23.52 -13.55
C GLY A 312 2.32 -23.95 -13.73
N ALA A 313 2.00 -25.12 -13.17
CA ALA A 313 0.67 -25.70 -13.23
C ALA A 313 -0.42 -24.72 -12.77
N CYS A 314 -1.57 -24.78 -13.43
CA CYS A 314 -2.72 -23.93 -13.17
C CYS A 314 -3.97 -24.76 -13.48
N ASP A 315 -4.96 -24.74 -12.60
CA ASP A 315 -6.24 -25.38 -12.89
C ASP A 315 -7.17 -24.41 -13.67
N PHE A 316 -8.21 -24.95 -14.31
CA PHE A 316 -9.13 -24.13 -15.11
C PHE A 316 -9.89 -23.09 -14.26
N LYS A 317 -10.11 -23.37 -12.97
CA LYS A 317 -10.84 -22.48 -12.05
C LYS A 317 -9.99 -21.27 -11.69
N GLU A 318 -8.70 -21.49 -11.41
CA GLU A 318 -7.67 -20.48 -11.22
C GLU A 318 -7.51 -19.65 -12.50
N ALA A 319 -7.44 -20.29 -13.66
CA ALA A 319 -7.31 -19.59 -14.94
C ALA A 319 -8.50 -18.65 -15.23
N ARG A 320 -9.74 -19.09 -14.97
CA ARG A 320 -10.93 -18.22 -15.09
C ARG A 320 -10.93 -17.06 -14.09
N TYR A 321 -10.56 -17.32 -12.84
CA TYR A 321 -10.46 -16.28 -11.83
C TYR A 321 -9.42 -15.22 -12.23
N LEU A 322 -8.27 -15.65 -12.77
CA LEU A 322 -7.23 -14.75 -13.26
C LEU A 322 -7.68 -13.96 -14.50
N LEU A 323 -8.52 -14.53 -15.37
CA LEU A 323 -9.08 -13.82 -16.53
C LEU A 323 -9.97 -12.67 -16.10
N GLU A 324 -10.95 -12.93 -15.23
CA GLU A 324 -11.89 -11.91 -14.72
C GLU A 324 -11.12 -10.74 -14.10
N ARG A 325 -10.14 -11.07 -13.25
CA ARG A 325 -9.26 -10.10 -12.61
C ARG A 325 -8.39 -9.34 -13.60
N SER A 326 -7.85 -10.00 -14.61
CA SER A 326 -7.04 -9.35 -15.66
C SER A 326 -7.86 -8.37 -16.49
N SER A 327 -9.11 -8.74 -16.84
CA SER A 327 -10.02 -7.88 -17.61
C SER A 327 -10.32 -6.58 -16.87
N ASP A 328 -10.58 -6.63 -15.57
CA ASP A 328 -10.80 -5.43 -14.76
C ASP A 328 -9.54 -4.54 -14.70
N VAL A 329 -8.37 -5.15 -14.56
CA VAL A 329 -7.08 -4.45 -14.55
C VAL A 329 -6.80 -3.77 -15.90
N LEU A 330 -7.06 -4.46 -17.01
CA LEU A 330 -6.82 -3.91 -18.35
C LEU A 330 -7.76 -2.74 -18.65
N ARG A 331 -9.03 -2.79 -18.20
CA ARG A 331 -9.99 -1.68 -18.35
C ARG A 331 -9.56 -0.42 -17.60
N GLY A 332 -8.92 -0.57 -16.44
CA GLY A 332 -8.42 0.55 -15.64
C GLY A 332 -7.12 1.18 -16.18
N ASN A 333 -6.29 0.40 -16.89
CA ASN A 333 -4.93 0.80 -17.26
C ASN A 333 -4.73 1.17 -18.74
N PHE A 334 -5.61 0.73 -19.64
CA PHE A 334 -5.48 0.98 -21.09
C PHE A 334 -6.70 1.72 -21.68
N ARG A 335 -6.51 2.37 -22.83
CA ARG A 335 -7.63 2.96 -23.59
C ARG A 335 -8.68 1.90 -23.94
N PRO A 336 -9.99 2.23 -24.03
CA PRO A 336 -11.07 1.27 -24.21
C PRO A 336 -10.87 0.28 -25.36
N HIS A 337 -10.43 0.74 -26.52
CA HIS A 337 -10.15 -0.13 -27.68
C HIS A 337 -9.01 -1.13 -27.40
N ARG A 338 -7.92 -0.68 -26.78
CA ARG A 338 -6.75 -1.53 -26.52
C ARG A 338 -7.03 -2.53 -25.39
N SER A 339 -7.76 -2.11 -24.35
CA SER A 339 -8.23 -3.00 -23.29
C SER A 339 -9.12 -4.12 -23.84
N ARG A 340 -10.07 -3.80 -24.73
CA ARG A 340 -10.92 -4.80 -25.40
C ARG A 340 -10.09 -5.80 -26.20
N GLN A 341 -9.11 -5.33 -26.97
CA GLN A 341 -8.24 -6.20 -27.78
C GLN A 341 -7.41 -7.17 -26.92
N LEU A 342 -6.83 -6.69 -25.82
CA LEU A 342 -6.03 -7.53 -24.92
C LEU A 342 -6.90 -8.51 -24.12
N SER A 343 -8.10 -8.07 -23.69
CA SER A 343 -9.05 -8.94 -22.99
C SER A 343 -9.54 -10.07 -23.90
N ALA A 344 -9.86 -9.76 -25.17
CA ALA A 344 -10.24 -10.77 -26.16
C ALA A 344 -9.15 -11.82 -26.37
N ARG A 345 -7.87 -11.42 -26.41
CA ARG A 345 -6.74 -12.36 -26.49
C ARG A 345 -6.67 -13.28 -25.28
N LEU A 346 -6.87 -12.75 -24.07
CA LEU A 346 -6.89 -13.56 -22.85
C LEU A 346 -8.11 -14.50 -22.79
N GLU A 347 -9.27 -14.06 -23.28
CA GLU A 347 -10.48 -14.88 -23.41
C GLU A 347 -10.22 -16.07 -24.34
N MET A 348 -9.59 -15.84 -25.50
CA MET A 348 -9.23 -16.92 -26.43
C MET A 348 -8.28 -17.96 -25.81
N LEU A 349 -7.38 -17.57 -24.89
CA LEU A 349 -6.53 -18.51 -24.16
C LEU A 349 -7.35 -19.45 -23.26
N ILE A 350 -8.45 -18.96 -22.69
CA ILE A 350 -9.35 -19.72 -21.84
C ILE A 350 -10.33 -20.57 -22.66
N GLU A 351 -10.84 -20.06 -23.78
CA GLU A 351 -11.75 -20.81 -24.67
C GLU A 351 -11.08 -22.08 -25.20
N ASN A 352 -9.78 -22.02 -25.49
CA ASN A 352 -9.02 -23.17 -25.97
C ASN A 352 -8.41 -24.02 -24.84
N TRP A 353 -8.65 -23.70 -23.56
CA TRP A 353 -7.94 -24.29 -22.42
C TRP A 353 -7.96 -25.83 -22.40
N ALA A 354 -9.11 -26.43 -22.70
CA ALA A 354 -9.28 -27.89 -22.72
C ALA A 354 -8.49 -28.58 -23.85
N SER A 355 -8.16 -27.85 -24.92
CA SER A 355 -7.33 -28.35 -26.03
C SER A 355 -5.83 -28.11 -25.85
N LEU A 356 -5.43 -27.33 -24.84
CA LEU A 356 -4.02 -27.03 -24.56
C LEU A 356 -3.35 -28.15 -23.77
N THR A 357 -2.11 -28.47 -24.14
CA THR A 357 -1.22 -29.33 -23.33
C THR A 357 -0.85 -28.66 -22.00
N MET A 358 -0.36 -29.43 -21.03
CA MET A 358 0.04 -28.89 -19.71
C MET A 358 1.07 -27.74 -19.80
N SER A 359 2.01 -27.80 -20.74
CA SER A 359 2.96 -26.72 -20.95
C SER A 359 2.33 -25.49 -21.62
N GLN A 360 1.40 -25.67 -22.53
CA GLN A 360 0.64 -24.57 -23.12
C GLN A 360 -0.28 -23.88 -22.10
N GLN A 361 -0.89 -24.65 -21.19
CA GLN A 361 -1.65 -24.12 -20.05
C GLN A 361 -0.75 -23.36 -19.08
N SER A 362 0.48 -23.81 -18.84
CA SER A 362 1.50 -23.08 -18.06
C SER A 362 1.82 -21.71 -18.68
N VAL A 363 1.97 -21.63 -20.00
CA VAL A 363 2.18 -20.36 -20.74
C VAL A 363 0.96 -19.44 -20.64
N ALA A 364 -0.24 -19.96 -20.89
CA ALA A 364 -1.49 -19.20 -20.78
C ALA A 364 -1.72 -18.68 -19.35
N ALA A 365 -1.49 -19.52 -18.34
CA ALA A 365 -1.57 -19.16 -16.93
C ALA A 365 -0.57 -18.05 -16.57
N SER A 366 0.67 -18.13 -17.07
CA SER A 366 1.68 -17.10 -16.83
C SER A 366 1.24 -15.73 -17.36
N ALA A 367 0.67 -15.66 -18.58
CA ALA A 367 0.15 -14.42 -19.14
C ALA A 367 -1.01 -13.84 -18.31
N LEU A 368 -1.92 -14.70 -17.84
CA LEU A 368 -3.03 -14.32 -16.96
C LEU A 368 -2.54 -13.85 -15.59
N ARG A 369 -1.58 -14.56 -14.97
CA ARG A 369 -0.96 -14.18 -13.70
C ARG A 369 -0.32 -12.81 -13.80
N ILE A 370 0.50 -12.56 -14.82
CA ILE A 370 1.18 -11.28 -15.01
C ILE A 370 0.17 -10.15 -15.26
N SER A 371 -0.89 -10.41 -16.02
CA SER A 371 -1.94 -9.42 -16.32
C SER A 371 -2.78 -9.09 -15.08
N ALA A 372 -3.11 -10.09 -14.26
CA ALA A 372 -3.85 -9.92 -13.01
C ALA A 372 -3.02 -9.27 -11.88
N TYR A 373 -1.69 -9.46 -11.89
CA TYR A 373 -0.80 -8.94 -10.85
C TYR A 373 -0.48 -7.46 -10.99
N ASN A 374 -0.75 -6.85 -12.16
CA ASN A 374 -0.27 -5.51 -12.49
C ASN A 374 -0.97 -4.36 -11.74
N THR A 375 -1.76 -4.66 -10.69
CA THR A 375 -2.41 -3.68 -9.80
C THR A 375 -2.05 -3.79 -8.33
N GLN A 376 -1.29 -4.80 -7.88
CA GLN A 376 -0.98 -4.95 -6.43
C GLN A 376 0.43 -4.53 -6.00
N THR A 377 1.31 -4.11 -6.91
CA THR A 377 2.64 -3.63 -6.53
C THR A 377 2.80 -2.12 -6.70
N GLU A 378 2.29 -1.36 -5.71
CA GLU A 378 2.81 -0.03 -5.39
C GLU A 378 4.27 -0.06 -4.89
N THR A 379 4.91 -1.23 -4.72
CA THR A 379 6.18 -1.29 -3.99
C THR A 379 7.34 -2.05 -4.62
N THR A 380 7.27 -2.32 -5.92
CA THR A 380 8.49 -2.62 -6.68
C THR A 380 8.45 -1.83 -7.97
N ASN A 381 9.32 -0.84 -8.06
CA ASN A 381 9.57 0.03 -9.21
C ASN A 381 10.04 -0.73 -10.48
N ARG A 382 9.84 -2.05 -10.57
CA ARG A 382 10.35 -2.90 -11.65
C ARG A 382 9.36 -3.15 -12.77
N PHE A 383 8.04 -2.94 -12.57
CA PHE A 383 7.02 -3.31 -13.55
C PHE A 383 5.96 -2.23 -13.79
N LYS A 384 6.32 -0.95 -13.62
CA LYS A 384 5.45 0.20 -13.93
C LYS A 384 5.25 0.45 -15.44
N ASP A 385 5.75 -0.44 -16.29
CA ASP A 385 5.61 -0.28 -17.73
C ASP A 385 4.27 -0.85 -18.17
N LEU A 386 3.37 0.02 -18.63
CA LEU A 386 2.09 -0.34 -19.24
C LEU A 386 2.30 -1.29 -20.44
N ASN A 387 3.50 -1.35 -21.02
CA ASN A 387 3.81 -2.28 -22.10
C ASN A 387 4.06 -3.72 -21.62
N VAL A 388 4.25 -3.98 -20.32
CA VAL A 388 4.58 -5.35 -19.83
C VAL A 388 3.44 -6.33 -20.07
N PRO A 389 2.18 -6.07 -19.64
CA PRO A 389 1.08 -7.00 -19.91
C PRO A 389 0.86 -7.17 -21.41
N GLU A 390 0.92 -6.08 -22.18
CA GLU A 390 0.76 -6.14 -23.64
C GLU A 390 1.82 -7.03 -24.29
N ARG A 391 3.10 -6.85 -23.95
CA ARG A 391 4.21 -7.65 -24.49
C ARG A 391 4.13 -9.12 -24.07
N VAL A 392 3.75 -9.38 -22.83
CA VAL A 392 3.62 -10.74 -22.28
C VAL A 392 2.41 -11.48 -22.84
N ILE A 393 1.26 -10.80 -22.99
CA ILE A 393 0.06 -11.37 -23.63
C ILE A 393 0.38 -11.71 -25.09
N ASN A 394 1.01 -10.78 -25.82
CA ASN A 394 1.37 -11.01 -27.21
C ASN A 394 2.38 -12.15 -27.38
N ALA A 395 3.37 -12.24 -26.47
CA ALA A 395 4.35 -13.32 -26.48
C ALA A 395 3.69 -14.69 -26.22
N ALA A 396 2.73 -14.77 -25.29
CA ALA A 396 2.00 -16.01 -25.03
C ALA A 396 1.14 -16.41 -26.23
N TYR A 397 0.43 -15.44 -26.81
CA TYR A 397 -0.42 -15.65 -27.99
C TYR A 397 0.40 -16.16 -29.19
N MET A 398 1.58 -15.56 -29.45
CA MET A 398 2.51 -16.01 -30.49
C MET A 398 3.14 -17.38 -30.20
N ALA A 399 3.53 -17.66 -28.96
CA ALA A 399 4.12 -18.94 -28.58
C ALA A 399 3.11 -20.10 -28.71
N LEU A 400 1.82 -19.82 -28.51
CA LEU A 400 0.74 -20.78 -28.67
C LEU A 400 0.25 -20.92 -30.12
N GLY A 401 0.75 -20.11 -31.04
CA GLY A 401 0.39 -20.15 -32.46
C GLY A 401 -1.04 -19.66 -32.75
N MET A 402 -1.55 -18.74 -31.92
CA MET A 402 -2.92 -18.22 -32.02
C MET A 402 -3.00 -16.89 -32.75
#